data_AF-A0A3M1B1G0-F1
#
_entry.id   AF-A0A3M1B1G0-F1
#
_cell.length_a   1.000
_cell.length_b   1.000
_cell.length_c   1.000
_cell.angle_alpha   90.00
_cell.angle_beta   90.00
_cell.angle_gamma   90.00
#
_symmetry.space_group_name_H-M   'P 1'
#
loop_
_entity.id
_entity.type
_entity.pdbx_description
1 polymer ?
#
loop_
_entity_poly.entity_id
_entity_poly.type
_entity_poly.pdbx_seq_one_letter_code
_entity_poly.pdbx_strand_id
1 'polypeptide(L)'
;MKKFDSMLWCLVAGTIFFLSGPSSCTGGEEVTYSKTIQPIFNRNCAFGGCHDSFTQAAGLSLEAGESYDEIVNVPSTETALNRIEPNFPE
;
A
#
# COMPACT_ATOMS: atom_id res chain seq x y z
N MET A 1 22.58 -23.31 24.53
CA MET A 1 22.06 -24.60 24.05
C MET A 1 21.36 -24.33 22.71
N LYS A 2 22.07 -24.56 21.60
CA LYS A 2 21.57 -24.35 20.22
C LYS A 2 20.72 -25.55 19.81
N LYS A 3 19.48 -25.38 19.32
CA LYS A 3 18.73 -26.34 18.48
C LYS A 3 17.66 -25.55 17.69
N PHE A 4 17.96 -25.06 16.49
CA PHE A 4 17.93 -25.74 15.18
C PHE A 4 16.52 -26.13 14.73
N ASP A 5 15.97 -25.26 13.88
CA ASP A 5 15.45 -25.59 12.54
C ASP A 5 14.48 -26.78 12.45
N SER A 6 13.19 -26.50 12.64
CA SER A 6 12.10 -27.43 12.35
C SER A 6 11.71 -27.33 10.87
N MET A 7 12.66 -27.60 9.99
CA MET A 7 12.44 -27.81 8.56
C MET A 7 12.98 -29.18 8.15
N LEU A 8 12.49 -30.25 8.79
CA LEU A 8 12.60 -31.60 8.23
C LEU A 8 11.61 -32.57 8.86
N TRP A 9 10.32 -32.41 8.57
CA TRP A 9 9.39 -33.53 8.73
C TRP A 9 8.17 -33.45 7.80
N CYS A 10 8.42 -33.36 6.49
CA CYS A 10 7.50 -33.90 5.50
C CYS A 10 8.16 -35.16 4.97
N LEU A 11 7.70 -36.35 5.36
CA LEU A 11 7.75 -37.60 4.58
C LEU A 11 7.36 -38.83 5.41
N VAL A 12 6.16 -38.88 6.01
CA VAL A 12 5.56 -40.19 6.35
C VAL A 12 4.04 -40.17 6.19
N ALA A 13 3.59 -41.00 5.23
CA ALA A 13 2.31 -41.69 5.10
C ALA A 13 0.99 -40.89 5.11
N GLY A 14 0.23 -41.09 4.03
CA GLY A 14 -1.10 -40.54 3.84
C GLY A 14 -2.15 -41.09 4.79
N THR A 15 -3.18 -40.28 5.03
CA THR A 15 -4.62 -40.60 4.99
C THR A 15 -5.34 -39.35 5.50
N ILE A 16 -6.04 -38.66 4.60
CA ILE A 16 -7.22 -37.83 4.87
C ILE A 16 -7.13 -36.91 6.11
N PHE A 17 -6.56 -35.72 5.99
CA PHE A 17 -6.84 -34.62 6.92
C PHE A 17 -7.07 -33.30 6.15
N PHE A 18 -8.36 -33.01 5.96
CA PHE A 18 -9.02 -31.72 5.77
C PHE A 18 -8.65 -30.83 4.57
N LEU A 19 -9.41 -31.08 3.49
CA LEU A 19 -9.91 -30.08 2.54
C LEU A 19 -10.83 -29.06 3.25
N SER A 20 -10.28 -28.23 4.13
CA SER A 20 -10.97 -27.06 4.66
C SER A 20 -9.93 -26.02 5.05
N GLY A 21 -9.29 -25.41 4.05
CA GLY A 21 -8.74 -24.08 4.31
C GLY A 21 -9.90 -23.21 4.79
N PRO A 22 -9.79 -22.48 5.91
CA PRO A 22 -10.78 -21.46 6.20
C PRO A 22 -10.73 -20.49 5.03
N SER A 23 -11.77 -20.52 4.19
CA SER A 23 -12.13 -19.35 3.41
C SER A 23 -12.48 -18.30 4.45
N SER A 24 -11.46 -17.58 4.91
CA SER A 24 -11.65 -16.47 5.82
C SER A 24 -12.30 -15.38 5.00
N CYS A 25 -13.62 -15.36 4.99
CA CYS A 25 -14.42 -14.20 4.62
C CYS A 25 -14.44 -13.21 5.80
N THR A 26 -13.28 -12.93 6.39
CA THR A 26 -13.09 -11.89 7.39
C THR A 26 -11.69 -11.34 7.30
N GLY A 27 -11.59 -10.03 7.13
CA GLY A 27 -10.35 -9.28 7.28
C GLY A 27 -10.05 -8.50 6.03
N GLY A 28 -10.74 -7.36 5.84
CA GLY A 28 -10.17 -6.33 4.99
C GLY A 28 -8.75 -6.07 5.49
N GLU A 29 -7.76 -6.25 4.62
CA GLU A 29 -6.38 -5.96 4.97
C GLU A 29 -6.32 -4.54 5.55
N GLU A 30 -5.52 -4.37 6.61
CA GLU A 30 -5.29 -3.05 7.19
C GLU A 30 -4.74 -2.12 6.10
N VAL A 31 -5.57 -1.21 5.61
CA VAL A 31 -5.17 -0.22 4.62
C VAL A 31 -4.40 0.86 5.38
N THR A 32 -3.10 0.91 5.13
CA THR A 32 -2.23 1.98 5.64
C THR A 32 -1.65 2.76 4.48
N TYR A 33 -1.42 4.05 4.67
CA TYR A 33 -0.87 4.90 3.62
C TYR A 33 0.46 4.35 3.08
N SER A 34 1.39 4.02 3.97
CA SER A 34 2.73 3.60 3.59
C SER A 34 2.79 2.22 2.92
N LYS A 35 1.94 1.27 3.32
CA LYS A 35 1.94 -0.09 2.75
C LYS A 35 1.04 -0.23 1.52
N THR A 36 -0.06 0.51 1.48
CA THR A 36 -1.09 0.32 0.45
C THR A 36 -1.05 1.42 -0.60
N ILE A 37 -0.98 2.69 -0.20
CA ILE A 37 -1.14 3.84 -1.11
C ILE A 37 0.19 4.28 -1.72
N GLN A 38 1.23 4.48 -0.91
CA GLN A 38 2.52 4.97 -1.42
C GLN A 38 3.11 4.07 -2.53
N PRO A 39 3.06 2.72 -2.45
CA PRO A 39 3.55 1.89 -3.54
C PRO A 39 2.80 2.07 -4.86
N ILE A 40 1.52 2.47 -4.81
CA ILE A 40 0.73 2.78 -6.00
C ILE A 40 1.28 4.07 -6.64
N PHE A 41 1.53 5.12 -5.85
CA PHE A 41 2.12 6.35 -6.35
C PHE A 41 3.51 6.12 -6.92
N ASN A 42 4.38 5.42 -6.21
CA ASN A 42 5.75 5.11 -6.68
C ASN A 42 5.75 4.41 -8.05
N ARG A 43 4.81 3.48 -8.26
CA ARG A 43 4.78 2.69 -9.50
C ARG A 43 4.17 3.45 -10.68
N ASN A 44 3.17 4.31 -10.44
CA ASN A 44 2.31 4.81 -11.50
C ASN A 44 2.24 6.33 -11.62
N CYS A 45 2.82 7.09 -10.69
CA CYS A 45 2.64 8.55 -10.63
C CYS A 45 3.94 9.30 -10.33
N ALA A 46 4.68 8.84 -9.32
CA ALA A 46 5.92 9.44 -8.84
C ALA A 46 7.14 8.88 -9.59
N PHE A 47 7.17 9.15 -10.89
CA PHE A 47 8.29 8.79 -11.77
C PHE A 47 8.71 9.97 -12.62
N GLY A 48 9.93 9.88 -13.17
CA GLY A 48 10.56 10.93 -13.98
C GLY A 48 9.66 11.46 -15.10
N GLY A 49 9.46 12.77 -15.12
CA GLY A 49 8.61 13.45 -16.10
C GLY A 49 7.15 13.62 -15.69
N CYS A 50 6.74 13.15 -14.50
CA CYS A 50 5.39 13.33 -13.97
C CYS A 50 5.44 13.93 -12.55
N HIS A 51 5.04 13.20 -11.51
CA HIS A 51 4.95 13.70 -10.14
C HIS A 51 6.10 13.23 -9.25
N ASP A 52 7.33 13.22 -9.77
CA ASP A 52 8.53 13.03 -8.95
C ASP A 52 9.01 14.35 -8.32
N SER A 53 9.96 14.29 -7.38
CA SER A 53 10.48 15.47 -6.69
C SER A 53 11.24 16.44 -7.61
N PHE A 54 11.70 15.97 -8.77
CA PHE A 54 12.40 16.82 -9.73
C PHE A 54 11.45 17.54 -10.70
N THR A 55 10.55 16.80 -11.34
CA THR A 55 9.64 17.34 -12.36
C THR A 55 8.48 18.08 -11.73
N GLN A 56 7.92 17.54 -10.65
CA GLN A 56 6.76 18.09 -9.93
C GLN A 56 5.69 18.62 -10.89
N ALA A 57 5.17 17.78 -11.79
CA ALA A 57 4.15 18.20 -12.74
C ALA A 57 2.96 18.83 -11.99
N ALA A 58 2.53 20.00 -12.46
CA ALA A 58 1.53 20.86 -11.80
C ALA A 58 1.91 21.27 -10.35
N GLY A 59 3.20 21.31 -10.02
CA GLY A 59 3.69 21.67 -8.69
C GLY A 59 3.35 20.63 -7.62
N LEU A 60 3.28 19.35 -7.97
CA LEU A 60 2.96 18.25 -7.06
C LEU A 60 4.03 17.15 -7.11
N SER A 61 4.60 16.82 -5.96
CA SER A 61 5.42 15.62 -5.75
C SER A 61 4.60 14.53 -5.04
N LEU A 62 4.62 13.31 -5.60
CA LEU A 62 4.02 12.12 -4.98
C LEU A 62 5.09 11.12 -4.52
N GLU A 63 6.35 11.54 -4.44
CA GLU A 63 7.43 10.72 -3.87
C GLU A 63 7.26 10.48 -2.36
N ALA A 64 7.77 9.34 -1.90
CA ALA A 64 7.74 8.98 -0.51
C ALA A 64 8.49 10.02 0.35
N GLY A 65 7.81 10.53 1.38
CA GLY A 65 8.34 11.58 2.25
C GLY A 65 7.65 12.93 2.06
N GLU A 66 7.12 13.20 0.86
CA GLU A 66 6.46 14.47 0.51
C GLU A 66 4.95 14.27 0.28
N SER A 67 4.61 13.14 -0.35
CA SER A 67 3.31 12.84 -0.94
C SER A 67 2.08 13.00 -0.03
N TYR A 68 2.17 12.66 1.27
CA TYR A 68 1.03 12.76 2.17
C TYR A 68 0.69 14.21 2.48
N ASP A 69 1.70 15.00 2.81
CA ASP A 69 1.56 16.42 3.16
C ASP A 69 1.15 17.26 1.94
N GLU A 70 1.52 16.81 0.74
CA GLU A 70 1.14 17.45 -0.52
C GLU A 70 -0.33 17.23 -0.91
N ILE A 71 -1.00 16.17 -0.45
CA ILE A 71 -2.36 15.84 -0.95
C ILE A 71 -3.45 15.98 0.10
N VAL A 72 -3.15 15.78 1.38
CA VAL A 72 -4.18 15.77 2.43
C VAL A 72 -4.43 17.18 2.96
N ASN A 73 -5.67 17.65 2.89
CA ASN A 73 -6.07 19.01 3.26
C ASN A 73 -5.35 20.12 2.47
N VAL A 74 -4.88 19.82 1.26
CA VAL A 74 -4.22 20.79 0.37
C VAL A 74 -5.21 21.25 -0.71
N PRO A 75 -5.42 22.58 -0.89
CA PRO A 75 -6.26 23.09 -1.97
C PRO A 75 -5.79 22.65 -3.36
N SER A 76 -6.73 22.29 -4.23
CA SER A 76 -6.43 22.03 -5.64
C SER A 76 -6.13 23.32 -6.40
N THR A 77 -5.29 23.21 -7.44
CA THR A 77 -5.06 24.29 -8.40
C THR A 77 -6.11 24.31 -9.52
N GLU A 78 -6.84 23.20 -9.69
CA GLU A 78 -7.75 22.98 -10.82
C GLU A 78 -9.24 23.09 -10.44
N THR A 79 -9.54 23.11 -9.13
CA THR A 79 -10.90 23.18 -8.60
C THR A 79 -10.90 23.92 -7.25
N ALA A 80 -12.08 24.29 -6.76
CA ALA A 80 -12.26 24.91 -5.46
C ALA A 80 -12.18 23.93 -4.27
N LEU A 81 -11.97 22.63 -4.53
CA LEU A 81 -11.89 21.57 -3.52
C LEU A 81 -10.45 21.31 -3.07
N ASN A 82 -10.30 20.65 -1.93
CA ASN A 82 -9.03 20.03 -1.53
C ASN A 82 -8.72 18.82 -2.43
N ARG A 83 -7.43 18.51 -2.61
CA ARG A 83 -6.96 17.33 -3.34
C ARG A 83 -7.46 16.04 -2.67
N ILE A 84 -7.34 15.95 -1.34
CA ILE A 84 -7.96 14.92 -0.50
C ILE A 84 -8.54 15.58 0.75
N GLU A 85 -9.85 15.40 0.97
CA GLU A 85 -10.52 15.75 2.22
C GLU A 85 -10.73 14.48 3.08
N PRO A 86 -10.15 14.41 4.30
CA PRO A 86 -10.30 13.25 5.16
C PRO A 86 -11.76 12.96 5.52
N ASN A 87 -12.15 11.68 5.43
CA ASN A 87 -13.51 11.19 5.70
C ASN A 87 -14.58 11.63 4.68
N PHE A 88 -14.20 12.33 3.61
CA PHE A 88 -15.08 12.75 2.52
C PHE A 88 -14.49 12.33 1.16
N PRO A 89 -14.65 11.05 0.76
CA PRO A 89 -14.04 10.52 -0.45
C PRO A 89 -14.73 10.91 -1.77
N GLU A 90 -15.92 11.51 -1.70
CA GLU A 90 -16.77 11.90 -2.86
C GLU A 90 -16.58 13.37 -3.24
#